data_AF-M0I7T2-F1
#
_entry.id   AF-M0I7T2-F1
#
_cell.length_a   1.000
_cell.length_b   1.000
_cell.length_c   1.000
_cell.angle_alpha   90.00
_cell.angle_beta   90.00
_cell.angle_gamma   90.00
#
_symmetry.space_group_name_H-M   'P 1'
#
loop_
_entity.id
_entity.type
_entity.pdbx_description
1 polymer ?
#
loop_
_entity_poly.entity_id
_entity_poly.type
_entity_poly.pdbx_seq_one_letter_code
_entity_poly.pdbx_strand_id
1 'polypeptide(L)'
;MAAPSLTDGIRRTFEEFAIPSVVLLSIVVVLKSTHGPQEAGFAYLALSALPLLGVYASAKYWNSRYALGFVVVGFVFWAGLPGVGQYLVPSAFVQASQIFELLFLLGVGGMLKSKVDWL
;
A
#
# COMPACT_ATOMS: atom_id res chain seq x y z
N MET A 1 23.45 9.44 -9.31
CA MET A 1 22.76 8.14 -9.45
C MET A 1 21.82 8.23 -10.64
N ALA A 2 21.62 7.15 -11.41
CA ALA A 2 20.70 7.15 -12.54
C ALA A 2 19.25 7.34 -12.05
N ALA A 3 18.41 7.98 -12.88
CA ALA A 3 16.99 8.14 -12.55
C ALA A 3 16.31 6.75 -12.44
N PRO A 4 15.48 6.51 -11.41
CA PRO A 4 14.77 5.24 -11.25
C PRO A 4 13.95 4.88 -12.48
N SER A 5 14.00 3.62 -12.86
CA SER A 5 13.35 3.08 -14.05
C SER A 5 11.91 2.60 -13.78
N LEU A 6 11.19 2.23 -14.84
CA LEU A 6 9.87 1.60 -14.72
C LEU A 6 9.95 0.28 -13.97
N THR A 7 10.99 -0.53 -14.20
CA THR A 7 11.21 -1.80 -13.50
C THR A 7 11.51 -1.61 -12.03
N ASP A 8 12.18 -0.52 -11.64
CA ASP A 8 12.38 -0.17 -10.23
C ASP A 8 11.03 0.16 -9.56
N GLY A 9 10.13 0.83 -10.27
CA GLY A 9 8.77 1.10 -9.81
C GLY A 9 7.98 -0.19 -9.58
N ILE A 10 8.03 -1.12 -10.53
CA ILE A 10 7.40 -2.45 -10.40
C ILE A 10 7.96 -3.18 -9.17
N ARG A 11 9.30 -3.26 -9.07
CA ARG A 11 9.97 -3.93 -7.95
C ARG A 11 9.53 -3.35 -6.61
N ARG A 12 9.48 -2.01 -6.50
CA ARG A 12 9.02 -1.34 -5.29
C ARG A 12 7.59 -1.74 -4.92
N THR A 13 6.70 -1.93 -5.89
CA THR A 13 5.34 -2.39 -5.60
C THR A 13 5.33 -3.78 -4.97
N PHE A 14 6.16 -4.72 -5.43
CA PHE A 14 6.28 -6.03 -4.78
C PHE A 14 6.77 -5.90 -3.33
N GLU A 15 7.75 -5.04 -3.08
CA GLU A 15 8.30 -4.80 -1.74
C GLU A 15 7.25 -4.21 -0.78
N GLU A 16 6.35 -3.36 -1.28
CA GLU A 16 5.34 -2.67 -0.47
C GLU A 16 4.01 -3.47 -0.33
N PHE A 17 3.58 -4.18 -1.37
CA PHE A 17 2.26 -4.83 -1.42
C PHE A 17 2.31 -6.37 -1.38
N ALA A 18 3.29 -7.00 -2.02
CA ALA A 18 3.33 -8.47 -2.15
C ALA A 18 3.88 -9.15 -0.89
N ILE A 19 4.67 -8.43 -0.10
CA ILE A 19 5.16 -8.89 1.19
C ILE A 19 4.37 -8.12 2.25
N PRO A 20 3.20 -8.63 2.70
CA PRO A 20 2.67 -8.19 3.98
C PRO A 20 3.80 -8.30 4.97
N SER A 21 4.19 -7.17 5.55
CA SER A 21 5.27 -7.16 6.53
C SER A 21 4.94 -8.23 7.57
N VAL A 22 5.74 -9.29 7.62
CA VAL A 22 5.57 -10.39 8.60
C VAL A 22 5.47 -9.78 10.01
N VAL A 23 6.17 -8.67 10.23
CA VAL A 23 6.11 -7.85 11.44
C VAL A 23 4.71 -7.29 11.68
N LEU A 24 4.06 -6.70 10.66
CA LEU A 24 2.70 -6.17 10.78
C LEU A 24 1.70 -7.27 11.14
N LEU A 25 1.73 -8.40 10.42
CA LEU A 25 0.85 -9.53 10.71
C LEU A 25 1.10 -10.08 12.13
N SER A 26 2.36 -10.16 12.55
CA SER A 26 2.72 -10.62 13.91
C SER A 26 2.16 -9.68 14.98
N ILE A 27 2.29 -8.37 14.81
CA ILE A 27 1.75 -7.36 15.74
C ILE A 27 0.22 -7.50 15.84
N VAL A 28 -0.47 -7.63 14.70
CA VAL A 28 -1.94 -7.74 14.67
C VAL A 28 -2.41 -9.04 15.34
N VAL A 29 -1.70 -10.15 15.14
CA VAL A 29 -1.99 -11.43 15.82
C VAL A 29 -1.82 -11.30 17.35
N VAL A 30 -0.71 -10.71 17.81
CA VAL A 30 -0.46 -10.52 19.24
C VAL A 30 -1.53 -9.60 19.85
N LEU A 31 -1.87 -8.50 19.20
CA LEU A 31 -2.92 -7.58 19.67
C LEU A 31 -4.29 -8.25 19.72
N LYS A 32 -4.62 -9.07 18.71
CA LYS A 32 -5.85 -9.86 18.71
C LYS A 32 -5.91 -10.79 19.93
N SER A 33 -4.81 -11.45 20.28
CA SER A 33 -4.76 -12.37 21.43
C SER A 33 -4.79 -11.68 22.79
N THR A 34 -4.32 -10.42 22.89
CA THR A 34 -4.10 -9.74 24.16
C THR A 34 -5.17 -8.70 24.49
N HIS A 35 -5.70 -8.01 23.47
CA HIS A 35 -6.61 -6.88 23.64
C HIS A 35 -7.99 -7.12 23.01
N GLY A 36 -8.07 -8.02 22.02
CA GLY A 36 -9.31 -8.37 21.34
C GLY A 36 -9.32 -8.02 19.86
N PRO A 37 -10.40 -8.41 19.15
CA PRO A 37 -10.48 -8.28 17.69
C PRO A 37 -10.68 -6.84 17.20
N GLN A 38 -11.22 -5.93 18.03
CA GLN A 38 -11.49 -4.55 17.64
C GLN A 38 -10.20 -3.71 17.66
N GLU A 39 -9.42 -3.81 18.73
CA GLU A 39 -8.12 -3.17 18.92
C GLU A 39 -7.13 -3.64 17.85
N ALA A 40 -7.13 -4.94 17.56
CA ALA A 40 -6.36 -5.50 16.45
C ALA A 40 -6.79 -4.93 15.09
N GLY A 41 -8.09 -4.69 14.89
CA GLY A 41 -8.62 -4.06 13.69
C GLY A 41 -8.14 -2.63 13.49
N PHE A 42 -8.16 -1.81 14.55
CA PHE A 42 -7.63 -0.44 14.50
C PHE A 42 -6.11 -0.43 14.27
N ALA A 43 -5.37 -1.32 14.93
CA ALA A 43 -3.95 -1.45 14.71
C ALA A 43 -3.63 -1.89 13.27
N TYR A 44 -4.40 -2.84 12.72
CA TYR A 44 -4.27 -3.26 11.33
C TYR A 44 -4.47 -2.07 10.37
N LEU A 45 -5.51 -1.26 10.57
CA LEU A 45 -5.74 -0.05 9.75
C LEU A 45 -4.60 0.98 9.86
N ALA A 46 -4.14 1.26 11.09
CA ALA A 46 -3.08 2.23 11.29
C ALA A 46 -1.76 1.76 10.65
N LEU A 47 -1.42 0.48 10.85
CA LEU A 47 -0.19 -0.11 10.33
C LEU A 47 -0.23 -0.32 8.81
N SER A 48 -1.41 -0.48 8.20
CA SER A 48 -1.53 -0.49 6.75
C SER A 48 -1.46 0.93 6.16
N ALA A 49 -2.05 1.94 6.83
CA ALA A 49 -2.10 3.30 6.32
C ALA A 49 -0.77 4.07 6.45
N LEU A 50 -0.02 3.88 7.55
CA LEU A 50 1.20 4.65 7.82
C LEU A 50 2.29 4.49 6.75
N PRO A 51 2.64 3.27 6.30
CA PRO A 51 3.60 3.09 5.21
C PRO A 51 3.11 3.76 3.91
N LEU A 52 1.83 3.60 3.57
CA LEU A 52 1.23 4.21 2.38
C LEU A 52 1.35 5.73 2.39
N LEU A 53 1.17 6.38 3.55
CA LEU A 53 1.39 7.83 3.69
C LEU A 53 2.84 8.23 3.41
N GLY A 54 3.81 7.46 3.92
CA GLY A 54 5.24 7.70 3.65
C GLY A 54 5.57 7.57 2.17
N VAL A 55 5.02 6.56 1.50
CA VAL A 55 5.17 6.36 0.06
C VAL A 55 4.50 7.51 -0.72
N TYR A 56 3.29 7.91 -0.33
CA TYR A 56 2.54 8.99 -0.96
C TYR A 56 3.28 10.33 -0.88
N ALA A 57 3.85 10.65 0.29
CA ALA A 57 4.65 11.86 0.47
C ALA A 57 5.89 11.85 -0.45
N SER A 58 6.52 10.69 -0.59
CA SER A 58 7.70 10.49 -1.43
C SER A 58 7.38 10.53 -2.93
N ALA A 59 6.17 10.09 -3.31
CA ALA A 59 5.75 9.98 -4.72
C ALA A 59 5.75 11.31 -5.47
N LYS A 60 5.64 12.43 -4.75
CA LYS A 60 5.77 13.78 -5.31
C LYS A 60 7.10 13.99 -6.05
N TYR A 61 8.17 13.34 -5.62
CA TYR A 61 9.52 13.48 -6.17
C TYR A 61 9.90 12.41 -7.20
N TRP A 62 9.02 11.45 -7.47
CA TRP A 62 9.29 10.39 -8.44
C TRP A 62 9.19 10.88 -9.89
N ASN A 63 9.93 10.25 -10.79
CA ASN A 63 9.73 10.45 -12.23
C ASN A 63 8.50 9.65 -12.73
N SER A 64 7.97 10.03 -13.88
CA SER A 64 6.74 9.45 -14.46
C SER A 64 6.87 7.95 -14.75
N ARG A 65 8.02 7.47 -15.26
CA ARG A 65 8.23 6.05 -15.59
C ARG A 65 8.19 5.17 -14.33
N TYR A 66 8.86 5.60 -13.27
CA TYR A 66 8.87 4.90 -11.99
C TYR A 66 7.48 4.87 -11.36
N ALA A 67 6.81 6.03 -11.29
CA ALA A 67 5.47 6.12 -10.72
C ALA A 67 4.44 5.30 -11.50
N LEU A 68 4.56 5.24 -12.84
CA LEU A 68 3.67 4.45 -13.69
C LEU A 68 3.83 2.95 -13.43
N GLY A 69 5.09 2.46 -13.37
CA GLY A 69 5.37 1.08 -13.00
C GLY A 69 4.79 0.72 -11.63
N PHE A 70 4.93 1.63 -10.66
CA PHE A 70 4.43 1.43 -9.31
C PHE A 70 2.89 1.32 -9.27
N VAL A 71 2.20 2.28 -9.90
CA VAL A 71 0.73 2.40 -9.86
C VAL A 71 0.06 1.27 -10.62
N VAL A 72 0.52 0.94 -11.83
CA VAL A 72 -0.11 -0.11 -12.66
C VAL A 72 -0.04 -1.45 -11.95
N VAL A 73 1.14 -1.83 -11.45
CA VAL A 73 1.31 -3.08 -10.71
C VAL A 73 0.59 -3.02 -9.36
N GLY A 74 0.51 -1.84 -8.74
CA GLY A 74 -0.24 -1.65 -7.49
C GLY A 74 -1.73 -1.95 -7.66
N PHE A 75 -2.35 -1.49 -8.76
CA PHE A 75 -3.73 -1.84 -9.09
C PHE A 75 -3.93 -3.33 -9.36
N VAL A 76 -2.98 -3.98 -10.04
CA VAL A 76 -3.02 -5.43 -10.27
C VAL A 76 -2.98 -6.18 -8.94
N PHE A 77 -2.13 -5.77 -8.00
CA PHE A 77 -2.08 -6.37 -6.67
C PHE A 77 -3.35 -6.14 -5.87
N TRP A 78 -3.83 -4.91 -5.84
CA TRP A 78 -5.05 -4.54 -5.12
C TRP A 78 -6.29 -5.32 -5.61
N ALA A 79 -6.42 -5.50 -6.93
CA ALA A 79 -7.55 -6.23 -7.51
C ALA A 79 -7.38 -7.75 -7.51
N GLY A 80 -6.14 -8.24 -7.63
CA GLY A 80 -5.84 -9.64 -7.92
C GLY A 80 -5.43 -10.49 -6.72
N LEU A 81 -4.92 -9.89 -5.63
CA LEU A 81 -4.50 -10.65 -4.45
C LEU A 81 -5.60 -10.70 -3.38
N PRO A 82 -6.09 -11.89 -3.02
CA PRO A 82 -6.95 -12.02 -1.85
C PRO A 82 -6.15 -11.68 -0.58
N GLY A 83 -6.59 -10.66 0.15
CA GLY A 83 -5.93 -10.22 1.36
C GLY A 83 -6.01 -11.25 2.49
N VAL A 84 -4.92 -11.41 3.24
CA VAL A 84 -4.88 -12.28 4.44
C VAL A 84 -5.54 -11.66 5.68
N GLY A 85 -5.81 -10.35 5.65
CA GLY A 85 -6.40 -9.61 6.77
C GLY A 85 -7.76 -10.16 7.23
N GLN A 86 -8.55 -10.76 6.32
CA GLN A 86 -9.87 -11.34 6.61
C GLN A 86 -9.84 -12.49 7.63
N TYR A 87 -8.69 -13.16 7.79
CA TYR A 87 -8.51 -14.23 8.78
C TYR A 87 -8.11 -13.68 10.15
N LEU A 88 -7.64 -12.44 10.21
CA LEU A 88 -7.05 -11.83 11.39
C LEU A 88 -8.02 -10.88 12.08
N VAL A 89 -8.66 -9.99 11.33
CA VAL A 89 -9.50 -8.90 11.88
C VAL A 89 -10.90 -8.91 11.28
N PRO A 90 -11.89 -8.26 11.92
CA PRO A 90 -13.24 -8.17 11.38
C PRO A 90 -13.27 -7.55 9.97
N SER A 91 -14.20 -8.02 9.13
CA SER A 91 -14.28 -7.68 7.70
C SER A 91 -14.38 -6.18 7.41
N ALA A 92 -15.02 -5.41 8.29
CA ALA A 92 -15.11 -3.96 8.15
C ALA A 92 -13.74 -3.26 8.12
N PHE A 93 -12.78 -3.70 8.95
CA PHE A 93 -11.43 -3.16 8.99
C PHE A 93 -10.64 -3.54 7.72
N VAL A 94 -10.85 -4.74 7.20
CA VAL A 94 -10.23 -5.18 5.95
C VAL A 94 -10.75 -4.36 4.77
N GLN A 95 -12.06 -4.19 4.67
CA GLN A 95 -12.67 -3.37 3.60
C GLN A 95 -12.20 -1.91 3.69
N ALA A 96 -12.14 -1.35 4.90
CA ALA A 96 -11.62 0.00 5.09
C ALA A 96 -10.15 0.12 4.65
N SER A 97 -9.30 -0.88 4.95
CA SER A 97 -7.91 -0.90 4.46
C SER A 97 -7.82 -0.94 2.93
N GLN A 98 -8.65 -1.76 2.27
CA GLN A 98 -8.71 -1.84 0.82
C GLN A 98 -9.15 -0.52 0.18
N ILE A 99 -10.08 0.19 0.81
CA ILE A 99 -10.49 1.52 0.36
C ILE A 99 -9.33 2.51 0.52
N PHE A 100 -8.58 2.48 1.62
CA PHE A 100 -7.41 3.35 1.79
C PHE A 100 -6.31 3.05 0.77
N GLU A 101 -6.03 1.79 0.49
CA GLU A 101 -5.09 1.38 -0.57
C GLU A 101 -5.53 1.89 -1.94
N LEU A 102 -6.83 1.77 -2.26
CA LEU A 102 -7.38 2.29 -3.50
C LEU A 102 -7.22 3.81 -3.61
N LEU A 103 -7.59 4.55 -2.56
CA LEU A 103 -7.45 6.01 -2.51
C LEU A 103 -5.98 6.43 -2.62
N PHE A 104 -5.07 5.67 -2.01
CA PHE A 104 -3.64 5.86 -2.14
C PHE A 104 -3.17 5.68 -3.59
N LEU A 105 -3.56 4.57 -4.25
CA LEU A 105 -3.18 4.29 -5.65
C LEU A 105 -3.73 5.35 -6.60
N LEU A 106 -4.99 5.78 -6.39
CA LEU A 106 -5.59 6.89 -7.14
C LEU A 106 -4.86 8.21 -6.88
N GLY A 107 -4.46 8.48 -5.64
CA GLY A 107 -3.70 9.67 -5.27
C GLY A 107 -2.33 9.73 -5.97
N VAL A 108 -1.55 8.64 -5.91
CA VAL A 108 -0.26 8.54 -6.61
C VAL A 108 -0.46 8.57 -8.13
N GLY A 109 -1.47 7.87 -8.65
CA GLY A 109 -1.82 7.87 -10.07
C GLY A 109 -2.24 9.25 -10.58
N GLY A 110 -2.97 10.03 -9.78
CA GLY A 110 -3.34 11.41 -10.10
C GLY A 110 -2.13 12.32 -10.26
N MET A 111 -1.05 12.08 -9.49
CA MET A 111 0.22 12.80 -9.64
C MET A 111 0.96 12.47 -10.95
N LEU A 112 0.57 11.44 -11.70
CA LEU A 112 1.19 11.18 -13.00
C LEU A 112 0.89 12.28 -14.00
N LYS A 113 -0.31 12.88 -13.97
CA LYS A 113 -0.69 13.96 -14.89
C LYS A 113 0.28 15.13 -14.80
N SER A 114 0.54 15.61 -13.58
CA SER A 114 1.47 16.73 -13.34
C SER A 114 2.93 16.41 -13.64
N LYS A 115 3.28 15.13 -13.82
CA LYS A 115 4.64 14.68 -14.17
C LYS A 115 4.85 14.49 -15.67
N VAL A 116 3.76 14.39 -16.45
CA VAL A 116 3.81 14.27 -17.91
C VAL A 116 3.86 15.64 -18.56
N ASP A 117 3.24 16.66 -17.97
CA ASP A 117 3.19 18.04 -18.49
C ASP A 117 4.56 18.78 -18.49
N TRP A 118 5.63 18.14 -18.03
CA TRP A 118 7.02 18.65 -18.03
C TRP A 118 7.90 18.05 -19.14
N LEU A 119 7.35 17.16 -19.99
CA LEU A 119 8.01 16.61 -21.18
C LEU A 119 7.52 17.33 -22.44
#